data_AF-A0A524IGK6-F1
#
_entry.id   AF-A0A524IGK6-F1
#
_cell.length_a   1.000
_cell.length_b   1.000
_cell.length_c   1.000
_cell.angle_alpha   90.00
_cell.angle_beta   90.00
_cell.angle_gamma   90.00
#
_symmetry.space_group_name_H-M   'P 1'
#
loop_
_entity.id
_entity.type
_entity.pdbx_description
1 polymer ?
#
loop_
_entity_poly.entity_id
_entity_poly.type
_entity_poly.pdbx_seq_one_letter_code
_entity_poly.pdbx_strand_id
1 'polypeptide(L)' 'MRKVYNKIESIAGNVITVSAEDIRYGDLAEVRSGHGSSLAEVIRLNGAKVSLQVFAGGRG' A
#
# COMPACT_ATOMS: atom_id res chain seq x y z
N MET A 1 -8.92 -10.41 -9.39
CA MET A 1 -7.56 -10.44 -9.99
C MET A 1 -6.61 -9.69 -9.08
N ARG A 2 -5.38 -10.17 -8.90
CA ARG A 2 -4.34 -9.50 -8.11
C ARG A 2 -3.54 -8.59 -9.04
N LYS A 3 -3.64 -7.26 -8.87
CA LYS A 3 -2.78 -6.28 -9.55
C LYS A 3 -1.52 -6.06 -8.72
N VAL A 4 -0.34 -6.03 -9.34
CA VAL A 4 0.95 -5.78 -8.67
C VAL A 4 1.47 -4.44 -9.13
N TYR A 5 1.70 -3.54 -8.18
CA TYR A 5 2.29 -2.22 -8.42
C TYR A 5 3.68 -2.19 -7.82
N ASN A 6 4.71 -1.98 -8.64
CA ASN A 6 6.12 -2.01 -8.23
C ASN A 6 6.76 -0.61 -8.16
N LYS A 7 6.03 0.44 -8.55
CA LYS A 7 6.49 1.82 -8.47
C LYS A 7 5.88 2.53 -7.27
N ILE A 8 6.71 2.81 -6.28
CA ILE A 8 6.36 3.67 -5.16
C ILE A 8 6.60 5.12 -5.57
N GLU A 9 5.61 5.99 -5.39
CA GLU A 9 5.76 7.43 -5.61
C GLU A 9 6.39 8.14 -4.42
N SER A 10 6.00 7.75 -3.20
CA SER A 10 6.57 8.30 -1.98
C SER A 10 6.37 7.37 -0.78
N ILE A 11 7.23 7.53 0.23
CA ILE A 11 7.12 6.91 1.54
C ILE A 11 7.23 8.01 2.59
N ALA A 12 6.24 8.10 3.48
CA ALA A 12 6.23 9.04 4.61
C ALA A 12 5.87 8.26 5.88
N GLY A 13 6.88 7.97 6.72
CA GLY A 13 6.71 7.07 7.86
C GLY A 13 6.29 5.68 7.40
N ASN A 14 5.16 5.18 7.90
CA ASN A 14 4.55 3.91 7.48
C ASN A 14 3.49 4.06 6.37
N VAL A 15 3.38 5.23 5.74
CA VAL A 15 2.44 5.46 4.63
C VAL A 15 3.19 5.40 3.30
N ILE A 16 2.71 4.56 2.38
CA ILE A 16 3.22 4.42 1.01
C ILE A 16 2.21 5.02 0.05
N THR A 17 2.65 5.84 -0.91
CA THR A 17 1.80 6.30 -2.01
C THR A 17 2.20 5.61 -3.30
N VAL A 18 1.20 5.09 -4.03
CA VAL A 18 1.36 4.45 -5.34
C VAL A 18 0.33 5.02 -6.32
N SER A 19 0.62 4.90 -7.61
CA SER A 19 -0.38 5.11 -8.66
C SER A 19 -1.05 3.77 -8.99
N ALA A 20 -2.36 3.68 -8.77
CA ALA A 20 -3.17 2.49 -8.96
C ALA A 20 -4.62 2.84 -9.35
N GLU A 21 -5.23 2.01 -10.19
CA GLU A 21 -6.60 2.16 -10.68
C GLU A 21 -7.50 1.02 -10.20
N ASP A 22 -8.80 1.30 -10.12
CA ASP A 22 -9.84 0.40 -9.60
C ASP A 22 -9.62 -0.02 -8.13
N ILE A 23 -9.12 0.90 -7.30
CA ILE A 23 -8.89 0.67 -5.87
C ILE A 23 -9.98 1.35 -5.05
N ARG A 24 -10.45 0.68 -4.00
CA ARG A 24 -11.46 1.22 -3.07
C ARG A 24 -10.83 1.62 -1.75
N TYR A 25 -11.45 2.60 -1.11
CA TYR A 25 -11.10 2.96 0.25
C TYR A 25 -11.33 1.76 1.18
N GLY A 26 -10.37 1.49 2.06
CA GLY A 26 -10.38 0.31 2.95
C GLY A 26 -9.93 -1.00 2.28
N ASP A 27 -9.56 -1.00 0.99
CA ASP A 27 -8.98 -2.19 0.38
C ASP A 27 -7.65 -2.56 1.08
N LEU A 28 -7.43 -3.86 1.26
CA LEU A 28 -6.19 -4.38 1.79
C LEU A 28 -5.19 -4.66 0.66
N ALA A 29 -3.93 -4.34 0.91
CA ALA A 29 -2.81 -4.63 0.04
C ALA A 29 -1.73 -5.41 0.79
N GLU A 30 -0.98 -6.25 0.06
CA GLU A 30 0.25 -6.86 0.55
C GLU A 30 1.44 -6.05 0.02
N VAL A 31 2.26 -5.52 0.93
CA VAL A 31 3.51 -4.84 0.63
C VAL A 31 4.65 -5.83 0.81
N ARG A 32 5.43 -6.07 -0.26
CA ARG A 32 6.59 -6.95 -0.23
C ARG A 32 7.87 -6.13 -0.29
N SER A 33 8.80 -6.42 0.61
CA SER A 33 10.14 -5.83 0.66
C SER A 33 11.19 -6.93 0.79
N GLY A 34 12.47 -6.58 0.71
CA GLY A 34 13.57 -7.52 0.99
C GLY A 34 13.53 -8.12 2.40
N HIS A 35 12.82 -7.49 3.35
CA HIS A 35 12.71 -7.94 4.74
C HIS A 35 11.48 -8.82 5.00
N GLY A 36 10.60 -9.01 4.00
CA GLY A 36 9.37 -9.79 4.14
C GLY A 36 8.13 -9.06 3.60
N SER A 37 6.95 -9.61 3.89
CA SER A 37 5.66 -9.03 3.54
C SER A 37 4.95 -8.42 4.75
N SER A 38 4.24 -7.32 4.50
CA SER A 38 3.34 -6.66 5.46
C SER A 38 2.00 -6.40 4.81
N LEU A 39 0.94 -6.35 5.61
CA LEU A 39 -0.35 -5.87 5.16
C LEU A 39 -0.40 -4.33 5.21
N ALA A 40 -1.20 -3.75 4.35
CA ALA A 40 -1.51 -2.33 4.34
C ALA A 40 -2.98 -2.11 3.99
N GLU A 41 -3.53 -0.98 4.42
CA GLU A 41 -4.91 -0.57 4.13
C GLU A 41 -4.91 0.74 3.33
N VAL A 42 -5.83 0.85 2.37
CA VAL A 42 -6.06 2.10 1.63
C VAL A 42 -6.75 3.11 2.54
N ILE A 43 -6.00 4.15 2.92
CA ILE A 43 -6.47 5.24 3.80
C ILE A 43 -6.78 6.54 3.04
N ARG A 44 -6.42 6.63 1.75
CA ARG A 44 -6.72 7.80 0.92
C ARG A 44 -6.71 7.44 -0.57
N LEU A 45 -7.64 8.03 -1.30
CA LEU A 45 -7.72 8.01 -2.76
C LEU A 45 -7.74 9.45 -3.29
N ASN A 46 -6.92 9.72 -4.32
CA ASN A 46 -6.92 10.99 -5.05
C ASN A 46 -6.67 10.70 -6.54
N GLY A 47 -7.74 10.49 -7.30
CA GLY A 47 -7.65 9.99 -8.67
C GLY A 47 -6.95 8.63 -8.69
N ALA A 48 -5.88 8.51 -9.47
CA ALA A 48 -5.04 7.32 -9.52
C ALA A 48 -4.06 7.21 -8.33
N LYS A 49 -3.90 8.26 -7.51
CA LYS A 49 -2.99 8.20 -6.35
C LYS A 49 -3.67 7.54 -5.17
N VAL A 50 -3.04 6.51 -4.65
CA VAL A 50 -3.53 5.71 -3.53
C VAL A 50 -2.50 5.76 -2.41
N SER A 51 -2.93 6.16 -1.21
CA SER A 51 -2.09 6.09 -0.01
C SER A 51 -2.48 4.87 0.83
N LEU A 52 -1.48 4.07 1.16
CA LEU A 52 -1.56 2.81 1.88
C LEU A 52 -0.87 2.97 3.23
N GLN A 53 -1.57 2.74 4.32
CA GLN A 53 -0.96 2.64 5.65
C GLN A 53 -0.47 1.22 5.87
N VAL A 54 0.86 1.06 5.98
CA VAL A 54 1.48 -0.24 6.23
C VAL A 54 1.42 -0.55 7.71
N PHE A 55 0.94 -1.75 8.03
CA PHE A 55 1.02 -2.28 9.37
C PHE A 55 2.44 -2.76 9.64
N ALA A 56 2.96 -2.49 10.84
CA ALA A 56 4.12 -3.22 11.32
C ALA A 56 3.75 -4.71 11.27
N GLY A 57 4.48 -5.51 10.49
CA GLY A 57 4.21 -6.95 10.41
C GLY A 57 4.10 -7.49 11.82
N GLY A 58 3.07 -8.29 12.11
CA GLY A 58 2.73 -8.79 13.45
C GLY A 58 3.74 -9.77 14.05
N ARG A 59 5.02 -9.37 14.09
CA ARG A 59 6.09 -9.95 14.88
C ARG A 59 6.61 -8.84 15.79
N GLY A 60 5.90 -8.70 16.90
CA GLY A 60 6.21 -7.93 18.09
C GLY A 60 5.31 -8.44 19.19
#